data_AF-A0A2J6HMA6-F1
#
_entry.id   AF-A0A2J6HMA6-F1
#
_cell.length_a   1.000
_cell.length_b   1.000
_cell.length_c   1.000
_cell.angle_alpha   90.00
_cell.angle_beta   90.00
_cell.angle_gamma   90.00
#
_symmetry.space_group_name_H-M   'P 1'
#
loop_
_entity.id
_entity.type
_entity.pdbx_description
1 polymer ?
#
loop_
_entity_poly.entity_id
_entity_poly.type
_entity_poly.pdbx_seq_one_letter_code
_entity_poly.pdbx_strand_id
1 'polypeptide(L)'
;MRKTLLLFVVCILTGYTVSAQNDINTKLLFEENSDAVFTSEWQYLSTDIYLLNTSRFERLINDIDNRKKKIFKKNNEIEFLTITTKLQNLMYFGKSEIVYPIYNYKVSSDATLSKDARASNTHEVIRLIDNLPVSSVDDVVEAKIEGRAVTKSRKSELLNVISDQLINISKFRNPTDAAFYLVGEMGQYMKSLISSTDYQFSSTIRLFEGDNFSQKLHSVKVYALLPPGHNARIRTQELSNLVHSDDPEINRKVLEDHIKYASYPVIVVVNYKSKYQMPVIVGDEVTPEMIAQRKSKMKTDFDNGLINESIYRQEKAFTEYLETFSALNKNLESYSLAMQMGNQLYISQTLFDIITNYREMLTIQQSRNTEFQGLSAYENIFKPEYESILRNADVYMEKDRNLKSCRTIAENLYYMNANDSVYNDPKRREEFLSAFYAVDLPEDGYLQASVVGKEILAQISILESRHQKDIFQPRINTLKNMAVNDTAQKYRNDLLSEVNRSSCKVCKTKVLESIRAFDQRYREVRIIAAMAEKDSVVSAAED
;
A
#
# COMPACT_ATOMS: atom_id res chain seq x y z
N MET A 1 -20.43 69.65 -33.57
CA MET A 1 -21.02 68.32 -33.86
C MET A 1 -20.19 67.43 -34.79
N ARG A 2 -19.59 67.92 -35.89
CA ARG A 2 -18.75 67.07 -36.78
C ARG A 2 -17.51 66.44 -36.12
N LYS A 3 -16.86 67.13 -35.18
CA LYS A 3 -15.67 66.60 -34.47
C LYS A 3 -15.99 65.51 -33.44
N THR A 4 -17.17 65.58 -32.80
CA THR A 4 -17.64 64.57 -31.84
C THR A 4 -18.11 63.28 -32.52
N LEU A 5 -18.70 63.38 -33.72
CA LEU A 5 -19.07 62.21 -34.51
C LEU A 5 -17.84 61.43 -35.00
N LEU A 6 -16.77 62.13 -35.38
CA LEU A 6 -15.53 61.51 -35.84
C LEU A 6 -14.80 60.76 -34.72
N LEU A 7 -14.82 61.29 -33.49
CA LEU A 7 -14.24 60.65 -32.31
C LEU A 7 -15.02 59.39 -31.92
N PHE A 8 -16.35 59.40 -32.07
CA PHE A 8 -17.20 58.24 -31.77
C PHE A 8 -17.01 57.11 -32.80
N VAL A 9 -16.84 57.46 -34.08
CA VAL A 9 -16.53 56.48 -35.14
C VAL A 9 -15.14 55.88 -34.98
N VAL A 10 -14.15 56.68 -34.55
CA VAL A 10 -12.79 56.16 -34.25
C VAL A 10 -12.80 55.25 -33.02
N CYS A 11 -13.56 55.56 -31.97
CA CYS A 11 -13.70 54.69 -30.80
C CYS A 11 -14.48 53.40 -31.08
N ILE A 12 -15.45 53.41 -32.01
CA ILE A 12 -16.14 52.19 -32.45
C ILE A 12 -15.23 51.34 -33.34
N LEU A 13 -14.35 51.94 -34.13
CA LEU A 13 -13.42 51.22 -34.99
C LEU A 13 -12.19 50.67 -34.23
N THR A 14 -11.77 51.29 -33.13
CA THR A 14 -10.68 50.76 -32.28
C THR A 14 -11.13 49.69 -31.30
N GLY A 15 -12.43 49.59 -31.01
CA GLY A 15 -13.02 48.58 -30.11
C GLY A 15 -13.03 47.13 -30.64
N TYR A 16 -12.65 46.88 -31.89
CA TYR A 16 -12.71 45.55 -32.53
C TYR A 16 -11.35 44.87 -32.77
N THR A 17 -10.26 45.37 -32.19
CA THR A 17 -8.92 44.77 -32.39
C THR A 17 -8.40 44.01 -31.17
N VAL A 18 -9.24 43.17 -30.57
CA VAL A 18 -8.76 42.07 -29.71
C VAL A 18 -9.47 40.79 -30.14
N SER A 19 -9.10 40.30 -31.31
CA SER A 19 -9.22 38.88 -31.63
C SER A 19 -7.80 38.40 -31.86
N ALA A 20 -7.20 37.80 -30.83
CA ALA A 20 -6.05 36.95 -31.01
C ALA A 20 -6.49 35.83 -31.97
N GLN A 21 -6.12 35.96 -33.25
CA GLN A 21 -6.36 34.94 -34.27
C GLN A 21 -5.56 33.69 -33.88
N ASN A 22 -6.23 32.74 -33.23
CA ASN A 22 -5.76 31.36 -33.16
C ASN A 22 -5.76 30.82 -34.59
N ASP A 23 -4.56 30.66 -35.16
CA ASP A 23 -4.39 30.18 -36.53
C ASP A 23 -4.82 28.72 -36.70
N ILE A 24 -4.95 27.98 -35.59
CA ILE A 24 -5.51 26.62 -35.52
C ILE A 24 -6.57 26.57 -34.43
N ASN A 25 -7.72 26.00 -34.76
CA ASN A 25 -8.78 25.70 -33.81
C ASN A 25 -8.60 24.28 -33.28
N THR A 26 -8.27 24.13 -31.99
CA THR A 26 -8.22 22.82 -31.34
C THR A 26 -9.61 22.49 -30.80
N LYS A 27 -10.27 21.48 -31.38
CA LYS A 27 -11.65 21.12 -31.03
C LYS A 27 -11.68 19.76 -30.33
N LEU A 28 -12.29 19.71 -29.14
CA LEU A 28 -12.61 18.46 -28.46
C LEU A 28 -13.73 17.73 -29.25
N LEU A 29 -13.47 16.48 -29.61
CA LEU A 29 -14.38 15.64 -30.39
C LEU A 29 -14.99 14.50 -29.57
N PHE A 30 -14.31 14.06 -28.52
CA PHE A 30 -14.73 13.00 -27.63
C PHE A 30 -14.04 13.15 -26.27
N GLU A 31 -14.77 12.85 -25.21
CA GLU A 31 -14.30 12.79 -23.84
C GLU A 31 -15.15 11.75 -23.11
N GLU A 32 -14.51 10.75 -22.54
CA GLU A 32 -15.19 9.70 -21.78
C GLU A 32 -14.28 9.16 -20.68
N ASN A 33 -14.88 8.84 -19.54
CA ASN A 33 -14.21 8.17 -18.43
C ASN A 33 -14.53 6.67 -18.50
N SER A 34 -13.59 5.83 -18.09
CA SER A 34 -13.81 4.39 -17.94
C SER A 34 -14.81 4.10 -16.82
N ASP A 35 -15.47 2.95 -16.88
CA ASP A 35 -16.31 2.41 -15.79
C ASP A 35 -15.52 1.89 -14.57
N ALA A 36 -14.18 2.00 -14.56
CA ALA A 36 -13.35 1.55 -13.47
C ALA A 36 -13.64 2.31 -12.15
N VAL A 37 -13.77 1.57 -11.05
CA VAL A 37 -13.97 2.13 -9.71
C VAL A 37 -12.60 2.40 -9.07
N PHE A 38 -12.30 3.67 -8.83
CA PHE A 38 -11.04 4.11 -8.22
C PHE A 38 -11.25 4.44 -6.74
N THR A 39 -10.69 3.59 -5.88
CA THR A 39 -10.64 3.75 -4.42
C THR A 39 -9.35 4.46 -3.97
N SER A 40 -9.15 4.63 -2.67
CA SER A 40 -8.05 5.44 -2.10
C SER A 40 -6.64 4.93 -2.39
N GLU A 41 -6.49 3.67 -2.78
CA GLU A 41 -5.21 3.13 -3.25
C GLU A 41 -4.82 3.61 -4.66
N TRP A 42 -5.75 4.09 -5.48
CA TRP A 42 -5.48 4.56 -6.85
C TRP A 42 -5.07 6.03 -6.86
N GLN A 43 -3.89 6.31 -6.28
CA GLN A 43 -3.45 7.67 -5.97
C GLN A 43 -2.47 8.27 -6.97
N TYR A 44 -2.12 7.55 -8.04
CA TYR A 44 -1.18 8.04 -9.05
C TYR A 44 -1.85 8.18 -10.42
N LEU A 45 -1.45 9.19 -11.17
CA LEU A 45 -1.91 9.47 -12.54
C LEU A 45 -0.75 9.37 -13.52
N SER A 46 -0.99 8.68 -14.64
CA SER A 46 -0.12 8.67 -15.81
C SER A 46 -0.89 9.18 -17.01
N THR A 47 -0.22 9.95 -17.88
CA THR A 47 -0.86 10.56 -19.06
C THR A 47 -0.02 10.30 -20.29
N ASP A 48 -0.62 9.58 -21.24
CA ASP A 48 -0.06 9.28 -22.55
C ASP A 48 -0.73 10.15 -23.63
N ILE A 49 0.08 10.65 -24.56
CA ILE A 49 -0.38 11.47 -25.69
C ILE A 49 -0.02 10.77 -27.00
N TYR A 50 -1.04 10.51 -27.81
CA TYR A 50 -0.91 9.96 -29.14
C TYR A 50 -1.19 11.04 -30.19
N LEU A 51 -0.36 11.08 -31.22
CA LEU A 51 -0.58 11.93 -32.38
C LEU A 51 -0.91 11.07 -33.59
N LEU A 52 -2.13 11.23 -34.08
CA LEU A 52 -2.69 10.48 -35.21
C LEU A 52 -2.82 11.38 -36.44
N ASN A 53 -2.87 10.76 -37.62
CA ASN A 53 -3.03 11.45 -38.90
C ASN A 53 -1.96 12.53 -39.17
N THR A 54 -0.70 12.24 -38.82
CA THR A 54 0.42 13.18 -39.03
C THR A 54 0.59 13.60 -40.49
N SER A 55 0.27 12.73 -41.44
CA SER A 55 0.27 13.04 -42.88
C SER A 55 -0.72 14.14 -43.29
N ARG A 56 -1.65 14.53 -42.41
CA ARG A 56 -2.64 15.59 -42.66
C ARG A 56 -2.20 16.97 -42.21
N PHE A 57 -1.00 17.12 -41.62
CA PHE A 57 -0.46 18.43 -41.26
C PHE A 57 -0.24 19.34 -42.47
N GLU A 58 0.21 18.77 -43.59
CA GLU A 58 0.36 19.49 -44.87
C GLU A 58 -0.96 20.15 -45.29
N ARG A 59 -2.06 19.38 -45.26
CA ARG A 59 -3.41 19.88 -45.55
C ARG A 59 -3.81 21.00 -44.59
N LEU A 60 -3.65 20.78 -43.29
CA LEU A 60 -3.98 21.78 -42.26
C LEU A 60 -3.28 23.11 -42.53
N ILE A 61 -1.97 23.08 -42.81
CA ILE A 61 -1.16 24.28 -43.03
C ILE A 61 -1.57 24.98 -44.33
N ASN A 62 -1.77 24.24 -45.43
CA ASN A 62 -2.18 24.82 -46.70
C ASN A 62 -3.57 25.49 -46.60
N ASP A 63 -4.51 24.91 -45.85
CA ASP A 63 -5.83 25.49 -45.64
C ASP A 63 -5.78 26.78 -44.79
N ILE A 64 -4.84 26.88 -43.84
CA ILE A 64 -4.58 28.09 -43.06
C ILE A 64 -3.92 29.17 -43.93
N ASP A 65 -2.89 28.80 -44.69
CA ASP A 65 -2.09 29.73 -45.51
C ASP A 65 -2.90 30.31 -46.69
N ASN A 66 -3.72 29.48 -47.36
CA ASN A 66 -4.59 29.90 -48.46
C ASN A 66 -5.64 30.94 -48.03
N ARG A 67 -6.11 30.88 -46.78
CA ARG A 67 -6.96 31.93 -46.21
C ARG A 67 -6.19 33.22 -45.94
N LYS A 68 -4.98 33.15 -45.40
CA LYS A 68 -4.16 34.34 -45.12
C LYS A 68 -3.75 35.09 -46.39
N LYS A 69 -3.42 34.36 -47.48
CA LYS A 69 -3.13 34.95 -48.80
C LYS A 69 -4.31 35.74 -49.40
N LYS A 70 -5.56 35.39 -49.04
CA LYS A 70 -6.75 36.15 -49.46
C LYS A 70 -6.95 37.47 -48.70
N ILE A 71 -6.27 37.67 -47.56
CA ILE A 71 -6.55 38.78 -46.63
C ILE A 71 -5.35 39.75 -46.47
N PHE A 72 -4.08 39.29 -46.60
CA PHE A 72 -2.89 40.16 -46.41
C PHE A 72 -1.71 39.87 -47.37
N LYS A 73 -0.87 40.88 -47.65
CA LYS A 73 0.35 40.82 -48.49
C LYS A 73 1.47 39.95 -47.87
N LYS A 74 2.09 39.12 -48.74
CA LYS A 74 3.33 38.29 -48.74
C LYS A 74 4.30 38.13 -47.54
N ASN A 75 4.23 38.86 -46.42
CA ASN A 75 5.27 38.80 -45.36
C ASN A 75 4.95 37.91 -44.14
N ASN A 76 3.86 37.13 -44.17
CA ASN A 76 3.46 36.24 -43.07
C ASN A 76 3.59 34.76 -43.45
N GLU A 77 4.78 34.34 -43.87
CA GLU A 77 5.05 32.92 -44.08
C GLU A 77 5.08 32.19 -42.73
N ILE A 78 4.17 31.23 -42.57
CA ILE A 78 4.21 30.22 -41.49
C ILE A 78 5.53 29.45 -41.62
N GLU A 79 6.29 29.43 -40.54
CA GLU A 79 7.61 28.79 -40.45
C GLU A 79 7.57 27.56 -39.54
N PHE A 80 6.73 27.58 -38.49
CA PHE A 80 6.55 26.43 -37.61
C PHE A 80 5.09 26.14 -37.33
N LEU A 81 4.84 24.89 -36.99
CA LEU A 81 3.63 24.42 -36.36
C LEU A 81 3.99 23.88 -34.97
N THR A 82 3.56 24.58 -33.94
CA THR A 82 3.78 24.20 -32.55
C THR A 82 2.52 23.58 -31.97
N ILE A 83 2.67 22.48 -31.23
CA ILE A 83 1.61 21.89 -30.43
C ILE A 83 2.08 21.92 -28.98
N THR A 84 1.30 22.56 -28.12
CA THR A 84 1.57 22.63 -26.68
C THR A 84 0.44 21.95 -25.91
N THR A 85 0.75 21.42 -24.73
CA THR A 85 -0.26 21.05 -23.73
C THR A 85 -0.13 21.95 -22.53
N LYS A 86 -1.26 22.27 -21.92
CA LYS A 86 -1.32 23.01 -20.67
C LYS A 86 -1.76 22.05 -19.60
N LEU A 87 -0.93 21.88 -18.58
CA LEU A 87 -1.23 21.08 -17.41
C LEU A 87 -1.63 22.00 -16.26
N GLN A 88 -2.76 21.68 -15.65
CA GLN A 88 -3.30 22.37 -14.48
C GLN A 88 -3.42 21.38 -13.31
N ASN A 89 -3.52 21.91 -12.09
CA ASN A 89 -3.73 21.13 -10.85
C ASN A 89 -2.65 20.10 -10.51
N LEU A 90 -1.41 20.35 -10.92
CA LEU A 90 -0.29 19.52 -10.51
C LEU A 90 0.15 19.94 -9.09
N MET A 91 0.03 19.04 -8.11
CA MET A 91 0.36 19.32 -6.69
C MET A 91 1.70 20.05 -6.50
N TYR A 92 2.74 19.65 -7.23
CA TYR A 92 4.10 20.21 -7.12
C TYR A 92 4.29 21.59 -7.75
N PHE A 93 3.37 22.01 -8.62
CA PHE A 93 3.46 23.26 -9.37
C PHE A 93 2.43 24.30 -8.88
N GLY A 94 1.64 23.93 -7.87
CA GLY A 94 0.60 24.77 -7.28
C GLY A 94 -0.51 25.11 -8.27
N LYS A 95 -1.09 26.31 -8.15
CA LYS A 95 -2.09 26.83 -9.10
C LYS A 95 -1.49 27.34 -10.42
N SER A 96 -0.19 27.15 -10.63
CA SER A 96 0.49 27.67 -11.82
C SER A 96 0.24 26.74 -13.00
N GLU A 97 -0.29 27.29 -14.09
CA GLU A 97 -0.43 26.56 -15.35
C GLU A 97 0.96 26.33 -15.97
N ILE A 98 1.26 25.07 -16.27
CA ILE A 98 2.48 24.72 -16.97
C ILE A 98 2.17 24.46 -18.43
N VAL A 99 2.89 25.13 -19.31
CA VAL A 99 2.75 24.96 -20.75
C VAL A 99 3.91 24.14 -21.26
N TYR A 100 3.65 22.94 -21.79
CA TYR A 100 4.65 22.05 -22.36
C TYR A 100 4.61 22.04 -23.88
N PRO A 101 5.75 22.24 -24.57
CA PRO A 101 5.84 21.95 -25.99
C PRO A 101 5.80 20.43 -26.18
N ILE A 102 4.85 19.94 -26.97
CA ILE A 102 4.77 18.51 -27.34
C ILE A 102 5.48 18.31 -28.69
N TYR A 103 5.20 19.21 -29.64
CA TYR A 103 5.76 19.15 -30.99
C TYR A 103 6.08 20.54 -31.52
N ASN A 104 7.13 20.63 -32.32
CA ASN A 104 7.46 21.78 -33.13
C ASN A 104 7.90 21.29 -34.52
N TYR A 105 7.05 21.50 -35.53
CA TYR A 105 7.32 21.10 -36.89
C TYR A 105 7.74 22.29 -37.73
N LYS A 106 8.86 22.16 -38.43
CA LYS A 106 9.28 23.10 -39.45
C LYS A 106 8.36 22.98 -40.65
N VAL A 107 7.94 24.14 -41.15
CA VAL A 107 7.17 24.25 -42.37
C VAL A 107 8.12 24.69 -43.48
N SER A 108 8.29 23.85 -44.47
CA SER A 108 9.06 24.15 -45.68
C SER A 108 8.12 24.56 -46.81
N SER A 109 8.59 25.40 -47.72
CA SER A 109 7.83 25.79 -48.91
C SER A 109 8.50 25.19 -50.13
N ASP A 110 7.75 24.43 -50.93
CA ASP A 110 8.23 23.92 -52.21
C ASP A 110 8.14 24.97 -53.33
N ALA A 111 8.79 24.69 -54.46
CA ALA A 111 8.85 25.57 -55.64
C ALA A 111 7.46 25.97 -56.20
N THR A 112 6.41 25.21 -55.88
CA THR A 112 5.01 25.44 -56.26
C THR A 112 4.19 26.24 -55.23
N LEU A 113 4.82 26.80 -54.18
CA LEU A 113 4.17 27.52 -53.05
C LEU A 113 3.26 26.65 -52.17
N SER A 114 3.25 25.33 -52.36
CA SER A 114 2.68 24.36 -51.42
C SER A 114 3.62 24.20 -50.23
N LYS A 115 3.07 24.23 -49.02
CA LYS A 115 3.86 24.04 -47.81
C LYS A 115 3.90 22.57 -47.44
N ASP A 116 5.10 22.02 -47.29
CA ASP A 116 5.34 20.67 -46.77
C ASP A 116 5.73 20.76 -45.30
N ALA A 117 5.05 19.96 -44.48
CA ALA A 117 5.34 19.77 -43.06
C ALA A 117 5.40 18.26 -42.79
N ARG A 118 6.60 17.70 -42.91
CA ARG A 118 6.85 16.30 -42.59
C ARG A 118 7.10 16.20 -41.09
N ALA A 119 6.13 15.69 -40.36
CA ALA A 119 6.33 15.38 -38.95
C ALA A 119 7.32 14.22 -38.81
N SER A 120 8.46 14.45 -38.17
CA SER A 120 9.29 13.36 -37.65
C SER A 120 8.47 12.59 -36.61
N ASN A 121 8.04 11.37 -36.97
CA ASN A 121 7.15 10.55 -36.15
C ASN A 121 7.93 9.38 -35.52
N THR A 122 9.03 9.71 -34.83
CA THR A 122 9.96 8.71 -34.29
C THR A 122 9.42 7.96 -33.08
N HIS A 123 8.48 8.56 -32.33
CA HIS A 123 7.85 7.92 -31.17
C HIS A 123 6.37 7.63 -31.41
N GLU A 124 5.91 6.44 -31.01
CA GLU A 124 4.51 6.04 -31.12
C GLU A 124 3.61 6.81 -30.14
N VAL A 125 4.10 6.99 -28.92
CA VAL A 125 3.42 7.63 -27.78
C VAL A 125 4.39 8.55 -27.05
N ILE A 126 3.87 9.66 -26.50
CA ILE A 126 4.60 10.52 -25.57
C ILE A 126 3.97 10.36 -24.19
N ARG A 127 4.71 9.78 -23.24
CA ARG A 127 4.29 9.77 -21.83
C ARG A 127 4.68 11.09 -21.19
N LEU A 128 3.69 11.95 -20.97
CA LEU A 128 3.89 13.27 -20.39
C LEU A 128 4.09 13.20 -18.89
N ILE A 129 3.26 12.39 -18.21
CA ILE A 129 3.25 12.20 -16.76
C ILE A 129 3.32 10.70 -16.48
N ASP A 130 4.15 10.29 -15.53
CA ASP A 130 4.27 8.90 -15.10
C ASP A 130 4.23 8.83 -13.57
N ASN A 131 3.16 8.20 -13.07
CA ASN A 131 2.84 8.00 -11.66
C ASN A 131 2.90 9.28 -10.80
N LEU A 132 2.27 10.36 -11.26
CA LEU A 132 2.12 11.58 -10.48
C LEU A 132 1.10 11.36 -9.35
N PRO A 133 1.44 11.64 -8.09
CA PRO A 133 0.47 11.64 -7.01
C PRO A 133 -0.62 12.69 -7.23
N VAL A 134 -1.87 12.27 -7.20
CA VAL A 134 -3.03 13.14 -7.26
C VAL A 134 -3.61 13.35 -5.87
N SER A 135 -3.93 14.59 -5.52
CA SER A 135 -4.70 14.86 -4.31
C SER A 135 -6.14 14.42 -4.56
N SER A 136 -6.82 13.92 -3.52
CA SER A 136 -8.22 13.45 -3.59
C SER A 136 -9.25 14.54 -3.96
N VAL A 137 -8.81 15.77 -4.23
CA VAL A 137 -9.67 16.93 -4.48
C VAL A 137 -9.71 17.30 -5.96
N ASP A 138 -8.63 17.01 -6.71
CA ASP A 138 -8.54 17.27 -8.16
C ASP A 138 -8.17 15.94 -8.87
N ASP A 139 -9.18 15.10 -9.07
CA ASP A 139 -9.06 13.75 -9.66
C ASP A 139 -8.55 13.71 -11.10
N VAL A 140 -8.31 14.87 -11.71
CA VAL A 140 -7.91 14.98 -13.12
C VAL A 140 -6.85 16.07 -13.26
N VAL A 141 -5.67 15.68 -13.71
CA VAL A 141 -4.78 16.63 -14.38
C VAL A 141 -5.41 16.96 -15.72
N GLU A 142 -5.93 18.17 -15.86
CA GLU A 142 -6.48 18.60 -17.13
C GLU A 142 -5.33 18.95 -18.08
N ALA A 143 -5.13 18.10 -19.10
CA ALA A 143 -4.23 18.37 -20.21
C ALA A 143 -5.01 19.05 -21.34
N LYS A 144 -4.93 20.38 -21.41
CA LYS A 144 -5.53 21.14 -22.50
C LYS A 144 -4.56 21.29 -23.65
N ILE A 145 -4.89 20.68 -24.78
CA ILE A 145 -4.10 20.75 -26.01
C ILE A 145 -4.34 22.06 -26.75
N GLU A 146 -3.28 22.72 -27.20
CA GLU A 146 -3.33 23.92 -28.02
C GLU A 146 -2.36 23.79 -29.21
N GLY A 147 -2.89 23.76 -30.43
CA GLY A 147 -2.10 23.90 -31.66
C GLY A 147 -1.96 25.36 -32.11
N ARG A 148 -0.77 25.76 -32.57
CA ARG A 148 -0.47 27.11 -33.07
C ARG A 148 0.40 27.07 -34.31
N ALA A 149 0.00 27.77 -35.37
CA ALA A 149 0.87 28.04 -36.51
C ALA A 149 1.64 29.36 -36.28
N VAL A 150 2.94 29.33 -36.45
CA VAL A 150 3.86 30.39 -36.03
C VAL A 150 4.55 30.96 -37.27
N THR A 151 4.42 32.26 -37.47
CA THR A 151 5.11 33.01 -38.52
C THR A 151 6.46 33.51 -38.03
N LYS A 152 7.37 33.86 -38.96
CA LYS A 152 8.68 34.47 -38.64
C LYS A 152 8.62 35.61 -37.59
N SER A 153 7.57 36.42 -37.66
CA SER A 153 7.34 37.57 -36.77
C SER A 153 6.89 37.22 -35.35
N ARG A 154 6.43 35.98 -35.09
CA ARG A 154 5.89 35.55 -33.79
C ARG A 154 6.83 34.64 -32.99
N LYS A 155 8.07 34.42 -33.43
CA LYS A 155 9.06 33.62 -32.67
C LYS A 155 9.30 34.16 -31.26
N SER A 156 9.30 35.49 -31.10
CA SER A 156 9.48 36.16 -29.80
C SER A 156 8.36 35.81 -28.80
N GLU A 157 7.13 35.62 -29.27
CA GLU A 157 6.00 35.22 -28.41
C GLU A 157 6.23 33.83 -27.80
N LEU A 158 6.79 32.89 -28.56
CA LEU A 158 7.13 31.56 -28.06
C LEU A 158 8.31 31.58 -27.09
N LEU A 159 9.33 32.39 -27.38
CA LEU A 159 10.46 32.59 -26.47
C LEU A 159 10.01 33.21 -25.14
N ASN A 160 9.02 34.11 -25.17
CA ASN A 160 8.40 34.65 -23.96
C ASN A 160 7.68 33.56 -23.15
N VAL A 161 6.91 32.67 -23.81
CA VAL A 161 6.28 31.52 -23.13
C VAL A 161 7.32 30.65 -22.45
N ILE A 162 8.42 30.31 -23.14
CA ILE A 162 9.53 29.53 -22.56
C ILE A 162 10.13 30.27 -21.36
N SER A 163 10.40 31.56 -21.50
CA SER A 163 10.95 32.39 -20.42
C SER A 163 10.04 32.42 -19.20
N ASP A 164 8.73 32.64 -19.38
CA ASP A 164 7.75 32.67 -18.29
C ASP A 164 7.69 31.32 -17.56
N GLN A 165 7.77 30.21 -18.29
CA GLN A 165 7.81 28.87 -17.72
C GLN A 165 9.09 28.63 -16.91
N LEU A 166 10.26 29.03 -17.42
CA LEU A 166 11.53 28.92 -16.68
C LEU A 166 11.54 29.78 -15.41
N ILE A 167 10.98 30.99 -15.47
CA ILE A 167 10.81 31.87 -14.30
C ILE A 167 9.84 31.26 -13.28
N ASN A 168 8.81 30.55 -13.73
CA ASN A 168 7.89 29.87 -12.82
C ASN A 168 8.54 28.64 -12.17
N ILE A 169 9.32 27.86 -12.94
CA ILE A 169 10.08 26.73 -12.41
C ILE A 169 11.14 27.20 -11.39
N SER A 170 11.80 28.33 -11.63
CA SER A 170 12.81 28.87 -10.71
C SER A 170 12.24 29.32 -9.36
N LYS A 171 10.92 29.44 -9.21
CA LYS A 171 10.26 29.80 -7.94
C LYS A 171 10.01 28.58 -7.04
N PHE A 172 10.29 27.35 -7.49
CA PHE A 172 10.14 26.17 -6.65
C PHE A 172 11.15 26.21 -5.49
N ARG A 173 10.66 26.03 -4.27
CA ARG A 173 11.50 26.00 -3.08
C ARG A 173 12.33 24.71 -2.98
N ASN A 174 11.78 23.60 -3.46
CA ASN A 174 12.42 22.28 -3.51
C ASN A 174 12.25 21.71 -4.93
N PRO A 175 13.13 22.05 -5.89
CA PRO A 175 13.02 21.52 -7.25
C PRO A 175 13.25 20.00 -7.24
N THR A 176 12.34 19.26 -7.86
CA THR A 176 12.47 17.82 -8.09
C THR A 176 13.27 17.55 -9.37
N ASP A 177 13.77 16.33 -9.56
CA ASP A 177 14.43 15.94 -10.82
C ASP A 177 13.53 16.18 -12.04
N ALA A 178 12.22 15.98 -11.88
CA ALA A 178 11.22 16.33 -12.88
C ALA A 178 11.30 17.81 -13.30
N ALA A 179 11.43 18.74 -12.36
CA ALA A 179 11.54 20.16 -12.68
C ALA A 179 12.80 20.45 -13.53
N PHE A 180 13.92 19.78 -13.25
CA PHE A 180 15.14 19.91 -14.05
C PHE A 180 15.02 19.30 -15.44
N TYR A 181 14.36 18.15 -15.58
CA TYR A 181 14.04 17.58 -16.91
C TYR A 181 13.23 18.56 -17.75
N LEU A 182 12.24 19.22 -17.14
CA LEU A 182 11.44 20.24 -17.84
C LEU A 182 12.26 21.44 -18.28
N VAL A 183 13.19 21.92 -17.46
CA VAL A 183 14.14 22.98 -17.86
C VAL A 183 14.96 22.53 -19.06
N GLY A 184 15.44 21.29 -19.05
CA GLY A 184 16.17 20.70 -20.17
C GLY A 184 15.36 20.69 -21.47
N GLU A 185 14.11 20.22 -21.41
CA GLU A 185 13.20 20.18 -22.56
C GLU A 185 12.84 21.57 -23.09
N MET A 186 12.60 22.54 -22.20
CA MET A 186 12.39 23.93 -22.60
C MET A 186 13.61 24.52 -23.33
N GLY A 187 14.82 24.15 -22.89
CA GLY A 187 16.07 24.50 -23.56
C GLY A 187 16.20 23.88 -24.95
N GLN A 188 15.85 22.60 -25.10
CA GLN A 188 15.83 21.92 -26.41
C GLN A 188 14.79 22.55 -27.35
N TYR A 189 13.60 22.85 -26.84
CA TYR A 189 12.56 23.51 -27.61
C TYR A 189 13.02 24.91 -28.08
N MET A 190 13.63 25.71 -27.20
CA MET A 190 14.23 26.99 -27.57
C MET A 190 15.29 26.84 -28.66
N LYS A 191 16.19 25.84 -28.53
CA LYS A 191 17.20 25.53 -29.55
C LYS A 191 16.55 25.19 -30.90
N SER A 192 15.44 24.45 -30.91
CA SER A 192 14.71 24.11 -32.14
C SER A 192 14.15 25.35 -32.84
N LEU A 193 13.61 26.32 -32.08
CA LEU A 193 13.08 27.58 -32.62
C LEU A 193 14.17 28.46 -33.23
N ILE A 194 15.35 28.51 -32.58
CA ILE A 194 16.52 29.27 -33.05
C ILE A 194 17.13 28.62 -34.29
N SER A 195 17.42 27.32 -34.22
CA SER A 195 18.06 26.56 -35.31
C SER A 195 17.12 26.22 -36.45
N SER A 196 15.82 26.46 -36.29
CA SER A 196 14.78 26.15 -37.28
C SER A 196 14.79 24.67 -37.67
N THR A 197 14.75 23.83 -36.65
CA THR A 197 14.72 22.35 -36.73
C THR A 197 13.44 21.81 -36.09
N ASP A 198 13.09 20.58 -36.45
CA ASP A 198 11.98 19.88 -35.81
C ASP A 198 12.33 19.52 -34.37
N TYR A 199 11.31 19.51 -33.50
CA TYR A 199 11.43 19.04 -32.14
C TYR A 199 10.20 18.23 -31.74
N GLN A 200 10.46 17.12 -31.05
CA GLN A 200 9.47 16.28 -30.42
C GLN A 200 9.87 16.12 -28.95
N PHE A 201 8.93 16.34 -28.06
CA PHE A 201 9.12 16.11 -26.63
C PHE A 201 9.29 14.60 -26.37
N SER A 202 10.36 14.23 -25.67
CA SER A 202 10.68 12.83 -25.37
C SER A 202 10.92 12.55 -23.88
N SER A 203 10.96 13.58 -23.03
CA SER A 203 11.12 13.37 -21.59
C SER A 203 9.78 13.02 -20.93
N THR A 204 9.83 12.28 -19.84
CA THR A 204 8.64 11.96 -19.04
C THR A 204 8.76 12.61 -17.67
N ILE A 205 7.70 13.27 -17.21
CA ILE A 205 7.65 13.81 -15.84
C ILE A 205 7.42 12.64 -14.88
N ARG A 206 8.50 12.16 -14.26
CA ARG A 206 8.47 11.15 -13.19
C ARG A 206 8.67 11.84 -11.84
N LEU A 207 7.71 11.67 -10.95
CA LEU A 207 7.78 12.23 -9.59
C LEU A 207 7.77 11.16 -8.51
N PHE A 208 7.22 9.99 -8.80
CA PHE A 208 7.30 8.82 -7.93
C PHE A 208 8.08 7.71 -8.64
N GLU A 209 9.12 7.22 -7.98
CA GLU A 209 9.90 6.07 -8.44
C GLU A 209 9.34 4.79 -7.80
N GLY A 210 8.71 3.96 -8.63
CA GLY A 210 8.26 2.62 -8.29
C GLY A 210 8.14 1.76 -9.54
N ASP A 211 8.57 0.51 -9.43
CA ASP A 211 8.53 -0.45 -10.53
C ASP A 211 7.20 -1.22 -10.53
N ASN A 212 6.67 -1.50 -11.72
CA ASN A 212 5.54 -2.44 -11.94
C ASN A 212 4.20 -2.07 -11.30
N PHE A 213 3.84 -0.79 -11.37
CA PHE A 213 2.50 -0.35 -10.99
C PHE A 213 1.39 -1.05 -11.79
N SER A 214 0.36 -1.54 -11.08
CA SER A 214 -0.90 -1.91 -11.72
C SER A 214 -1.63 -0.63 -12.15
N GLN A 215 -1.82 -0.49 -13.45
CA GLN A 215 -2.46 0.66 -14.09
C GLN A 215 -3.83 0.26 -14.61
N LYS A 216 -4.79 1.18 -14.56
CA LYS A 216 -6.10 1.05 -15.22
C LYS A 216 -6.41 2.31 -15.99
N LEU A 217 -7.03 2.15 -17.16
CA LEU A 217 -7.55 3.28 -17.93
C LEU A 217 -8.52 4.08 -17.06
N HIS A 218 -8.36 5.39 -17.02
CA HIS A 218 -9.23 6.33 -16.32
C HIS A 218 -10.07 7.15 -17.30
N SER A 219 -9.45 7.75 -18.32
CA SER A 219 -10.18 8.55 -19.31
C SER A 219 -9.46 8.72 -20.63
N VAL A 220 -10.24 8.98 -21.69
CA VAL A 220 -9.74 9.27 -23.04
C VAL A 220 -10.36 10.56 -23.55
N LYS A 221 -9.53 11.47 -24.07
CA LYS A 221 -9.95 12.70 -24.75
C LYS A 221 -9.38 12.76 -26.15
N VAL A 222 -10.19 13.13 -27.13
CA VAL A 222 -9.78 13.24 -28.55
C VAL A 222 -9.94 14.68 -29.02
N TYR A 223 -8.85 15.28 -29.47
CA TYR A 223 -8.79 16.63 -30.01
C TYR A 223 -8.45 16.60 -31.49
N ALA A 224 -9.17 17.36 -32.31
CA ALA A 224 -8.78 17.61 -33.71
C ALA A 224 -8.18 19.01 -33.87
N LEU A 225 -7.11 19.09 -34.65
CA LEU A 225 -6.48 20.35 -35.06
C LEU A 225 -7.09 20.81 -36.37
N LEU A 226 -7.91 21.86 -36.34
CA LEU A 226 -8.68 22.31 -37.48
C LEU A 226 -8.25 23.70 -37.96
N PRO A 227 -8.37 24.01 -39.26
CA PRO A 227 -8.29 25.38 -39.71
C PRO A 227 -9.46 26.19 -39.14
N PRO A 228 -9.33 27.52 -38.97
CA PRO A 228 -10.39 28.36 -38.43
C PRO A 228 -11.71 28.20 -39.20
N GLY A 229 -12.84 28.10 -38.50
CA GLY A 229 -14.17 27.95 -39.10
C GLY A 229 -14.47 26.56 -39.71
N HIS A 230 -13.56 25.59 -39.59
CA HIS A 230 -13.88 24.20 -39.88
C HIS A 230 -14.46 23.50 -38.65
N ASN A 231 -15.29 22.49 -38.90
CA ASN A 231 -15.86 21.63 -37.88
C ASN A 231 -15.52 20.18 -38.18
N ALA A 232 -15.28 19.42 -37.11
CA ALA A 232 -15.13 17.97 -37.15
C ALA A 232 -16.09 17.30 -36.17
N ARG A 233 -16.38 16.02 -36.47
CA ARG A 233 -17.11 15.05 -35.66
C ARG A 233 -16.53 13.67 -35.94
N ILE A 234 -16.56 12.78 -34.96
CA ILE A 234 -16.19 11.37 -35.10
C ILE A 234 -17.36 10.49 -34.67
N ARG A 235 -17.34 9.22 -35.09
CA ARG A 235 -18.27 8.21 -34.56
C ARG A 235 -17.73 7.78 -33.20
N THR A 236 -18.50 8.01 -32.15
CA THR A 236 -18.02 7.81 -30.78
C THR A 236 -18.29 6.41 -30.23
N GLN A 237 -19.22 5.65 -30.83
CA GLN A 237 -19.66 4.36 -30.28
C GLN A 237 -18.54 3.32 -30.16
N GLU A 238 -17.73 3.13 -31.20
CA GLU A 238 -16.63 2.15 -31.16
C GLU A 238 -15.59 2.54 -30.12
N LEU A 239 -15.27 3.84 -30.02
CA LEU A 239 -14.33 4.35 -29.02
C LEU A 239 -14.89 4.27 -27.60
N SER A 240 -16.18 4.54 -27.40
CA SER A 240 -16.87 4.38 -26.11
C SER A 240 -16.85 2.92 -25.66
N ASN A 241 -17.15 1.98 -26.57
CA ASN A 241 -17.06 0.54 -26.27
C ASN A 241 -15.64 0.11 -25.88
N LEU A 242 -14.60 0.71 -26.48
CA LEU A 242 -13.20 0.46 -26.09
C LEU A 242 -12.92 0.99 -24.67
N VAL A 243 -13.33 2.22 -24.36
CA VAL A 243 -13.11 2.85 -23.04
C VAL A 243 -13.79 2.07 -21.90
N HIS A 244 -14.95 1.45 -22.19
CA HIS A 244 -15.72 0.66 -21.23
C HIS A 244 -15.43 -0.84 -21.25
N SER A 245 -14.46 -1.28 -22.06
CA SER A 245 -14.02 -2.67 -22.02
C SER A 245 -13.18 -2.96 -20.77
N ASP A 246 -13.11 -4.23 -20.38
CA ASP A 246 -12.27 -4.65 -19.25
C ASP A 246 -10.79 -4.64 -19.68
N ASP A 247 -10.00 -3.79 -19.02
CA ASP A 247 -8.57 -3.56 -19.27
C ASP A 247 -8.19 -3.31 -20.75
N PRO A 248 -8.64 -2.19 -21.34
CA PRO A 248 -8.40 -1.90 -22.75
C PRO A 248 -6.92 -1.66 -23.05
N GLU A 249 -6.38 -2.39 -24.04
CA GLU A 249 -5.07 -2.07 -24.60
C GLU A 249 -5.16 -0.85 -25.52
N ILE A 250 -4.66 0.29 -25.04
CA ILE A 250 -4.63 1.53 -25.82
C ILE A 250 -3.24 1.70 -26.45
N ASN A 251 -3.18 1.56 -27.77
CA ASN A 251 -2.01 1.89 -28.58
C ASN A 251 -2.43 2.69 -29.83
N ARG A 252 -1.46 3.18 -30.60
CA ARG A 252 -1.75 4.06 -31.76
C ARG A 252 -2.68 3.39 -32.75
N LYS A 253 -2.42 2.12 -33.09
CA LYS A 253 -3.19 1.38 -34.08
C LYS A 253 -4.64 1.17 -33.65
N VAL A 254 -4.85 0.76 -32.40
CA VAL A 254 -6.19 0.59 -31.83
C VAL A 254 -6.96 1.93 -31.89
N LEU A 255 -6.33 3.04 -31.51
CA LEU A 255 -6.96 4.35 -31.56
C LEU A 255 -7.31 4.78 -33.00
N GLU A 256 -6.43 4.54 -33.97
CA GLU A 256 -6.70 4.83 -35.39
C GLU A 256 -7.88 4.01 -35.92
N ASP A 257 -7.92 2.73 -35.57
CA ASP A 257 -8.97 1.78 -35.97
C ASP A 257 -10.34 2.15 -35.39
N HIS A 258 -10.42 2.72 -34.18
CA HIS A 258 -11.69 3.07 -33.53
C HIS A 258 -12.14 4.51 -33.80
N ILE A 259 -11.21 5.46 -33.98
CA ILE A 259 -11.55 6.87 -34.24
C ILE A 259 -12.00 7.06 -35.69
N LYS A 260 -11.36 6.36 -36.64
CA LYS A 260 -11.66 6.40 -38.10
C LYS A 260 -11.79 7.81 -38.68
N TYR A 261 -11.06 8.77 -38.13
CA TYR A 261 -11.03 10.14 -38.62
C TYR A 261 -9.83 10.33 -39.54
N ALA A 262 -10.02 10.93 -40.72
CA ALA A 262 -8.96 11.07 -41.71
C ALA A 262 -8.74 12.50 -42.23
N SER A 263 -9.57 13.46 -41.80
CA SER A 263 -9.62 14.79 -42.44
C SER A 263 -8.46 15.70 -42.03
N TYR A 264 -8.09 15.67 -40.75
CA TYR A 264 -7.07 16.53 -40.14
C TYR A 264 -6.31 15.78 -39.03
N PRO A 265 -5.17 16.32 -38.54
CA PRO A 265 -4.43 15.73 -37.42
C PRO A 265 -5.27 15.63 -36.15
N VAL A 266 -5.06 14.56 -35.40
CA VAL A 266 -5.79 14.26 -34.16
C VAL A 266 -4.80 13.98 -33.03
N ILE A 267 -5.09 14.50 -31.85
CA ILE A 267 -4.34 14.24 -30.62
C ILE A 267 -5.27 13.50 -29.67
N VAL A 268 -4.83 12.35 -29.18
CA VAL A 268 -5.54 11.57 -28.17
C VAL A 268 -4.77 11.67 -26.87
N VAL A 269 -5.44 12.07 -25.80
CA VAL A 269 -4.93 12.10 -24.44
C VAL A 269 -5.56 10.95 -23.69
N VAL A 270 -4.72 10.07 -23.13
CA VAL A 270 -5.14 8.86 -22.41
C VAL A 270 -4.59 8.95 -21.00
N ASN A 271 -5.49 8.89 -20.02
CA ASN A 271 -5.13 8.96 -18.60
C ASN A 271 -5.31 7.59 -17.98
N TYR A 272 -4.35 7.20 -17.16
CA TYR A 272 -4.38 5.98 -16.35
C TYR A 272 -4.23 6.34 -14.89
N LYS A 273 -4.93 5.61 -14.01
CA LYS A 273 -4.64 5.62 -12.58
C LYS A 273 -3.81 4.40 -12.22
N SER A 274 -2.83 4.59 -11.34
CA SER A 274 -2.02 3.50 -10.80
C SER A 274 -2.27 3.30 -9.31
N LYS A 275 -2.27 2.02 -8.91
CA LYS A 275 -2.47 1.61 -7.51
C LYS A 275 -1.20 1.83 -6.68
N TYR A 276 -1.34 2.20 -5.41
CA TYR A 276 -0.22 2.23 -4.47
C TYR A 276 0.45 0.86 -4.39
N GLN A 277 1.77 0.86 -4.48
CA GLN A 277 2.57 -0.33 -4.37
C GLN A 277 3.49 -0.21 -3.19
N MET A 278 3.28 -1.13 -2.26
CA MET A 278 4.12 -1.26 -1.09
C MET A 278 5.52 -1.77 -1.53
N PRO A 279 6.63 -1.23 -0.99
CA PRO A 279 7.95 -1.80 -1.24
C PRO A 279 7.98 -3.27 -0.83
N VAL A 280 8.48 -4.14 -1.71
CA VAL A 280 8.54 -5.60 -1.51
C VAL A 280 9.37 -5.91 -0.26
N ILE A 281 8.87 -6.84 0.56
CA ILE A 281 9.58 -7.34 1.74
C ILE A 281 9.92 -8.80 1.49
N VAL A 282 11.21 -9.11 1.42
CA VAL A 282 11.68 -10.50 1.46
C VAL A 282 11.74 -10.89 2.94
N GLY A 283 11.05 -11.97 3.33
CA GLY A 283 10.79 -12.32 4.74
C GLY A 283 12.02 -12.47 5.62
N ASP A 284 13.17 -12.79 5.02
CA ASP A 284 14.45 -13.03 5.70
C ASP A 284 15.28 -11.72 5.83
N GLU A 285 14.81 -10.63 5.20
CA GLU A 285 15.53 -9.34 5.08
C GLU A 285 14.95 -8.23 5.97
N VAL A 286 14.01 -8.56 6.88
CA VAL A 286 13.41 -7.57 7.79
C VAL A 286 14.37 -7.17 8.91
N THR A 287 15.24 -6.22 8.60
CA THR A 287 16.27 -5.69 9.51
C THR A 287 15.88 -4.33 10.10
N PRO A 288 16.42 -3.94 11.27
CA PRO A 288 16.23 -2.60 11.84
C PRO A 288 16.63 -1.49 10.87
N GLU A 289 17.69 -1.69 10.08
CA GLU A 289 18.18 -0.74 9.08
C GLU A 289 17.17 -0.55 7.95
N MET A 290 16.62 -1.64 7.41
CA MET A 290 15.58 -1.59 6.38
C MET A 290 14.32 -0.88 6.91
N ILE A 291 13.89 -1.20 8.13
CA ILE A 291 12.74 -0.55 8.78
C ILE A 291 13.01 0.95 8.94
N ALA A 292 14.19 1.36 9.41
CA ALA A 292 14.54 2.76 9.57
C ALA A 292 14.57 3.53 8.24
N GLN A 293 15.15 2.93 7.19
CA GLN A 293 15.13 3.49 5.83
C GLN A 293 13.70 3.64 5.32
N ARG A 294 12.84 2.64 5.56
CA ARG A 294 11.43 2.66 5.18
C ARG A 294 10.64 3.74 5.92
N LYS A 295 10.83 3.90 7.24
CA LYS A 295 10.25 5.00 8.02
C LYS A 295 10.65 6.37 7.48
N SER A 296 11.94 6.53 7.15
CA SER A 296 12.44 7.78 6.59
C SER A 296 11.83 8.06 5.21
N LYS A 297 11.85 7.07 4.31
CA LYS A 297 11.27 7.20 2.96
C LYS A 297 9.78 7.50 3.03
N MET A 298 9.00 6.73 3.79
CA MET A 298 7.56 6.95 3.99
C MET A 298 7.28 8.37 4.49
N LYS A 299 8.04 8.86 5.48
CA LYS A 299 7.86 10.22 5.99
C LYS A 299 8.18 11.26 4.93
N THR A 300 9.29 11.12 4.22
CA THR A 300 9.66 12.00 3.11
C THR A 300 8.59 11.99 2.02
N ASP A 301 8.07 10.81 1.67
CA ASP A 301 7.02 10.65 0.67
C ASP A 301 5.73 11.36 1.12
N PHE A 302 5.33 11.21 2.38
CA PHE A 302 4.16 11.91 2.92
C PHE A 302 4.35 13.44 3.00
N ASP A 303 5.49 13.90 3.52
CA ASP A 303 5.82 15.33 3.65
C ASP A 303 5.89 16.00 2.26
N ASN A 304 6.29 15.25 1.23
CA ASN A 304 6.29 15.68 -0.16
C ASN A 304 4.94 15.48 -0.88
N GLY A 305 3.91 14.97 -0.21
CA GLY A 305 2.59 14.69 -0.81
C GLY A 305 2.59 13.55 -1.84
N LEU A 306 3.62 12.70 -1.86
CA LEU A 306 3.74 11.54 -2.75
C LEU A 306 2.80 10.38 -2.37
N ILE A 307 2.33 10.34 -1.12
CA ILE A 307 1.33 9.40 -0.61
C ILE A 307 0.26 10.15 0.19
N ASN A 308 -0.99 9.68 0.11
CA ASN A 308 -2.07 10.27 0.87
C ASN A 308 -2.04 9.88 2.36
N GLU A 309 -2.81 10.59 3.19
CA GLU A 309 -2.83 10.37 4.64
C GLU A 309 -3.30 8.96 5.03
N SER A 310 -4.26 8.39 4.29
CA SER A 310 -4.76 7.04 4.57
C SER A 310 -3.68 5.98 4.36
N ILE A 311 -2.91 6.08 3.28
CA ILE A 311 -1.77 5.21 2.99
C ILE A 311 -0.67 5.42 4.01
N TYR A 312 -0.31 6.66 4.33
CA TYR A 312 0.72 6.97 5.33
C TYR A 312 0.41 6.37 6.71
N ARG A 313 -0.85 6.47 7.18
CA ARG A 313 -1.26 5.89 8.47
C ARG A 313 -1.12 4.36 8.49
N GLN A 314 -1.54 3.70 7.40
CA GLN A 314 -1.46 2.24 7.30
C GLN A 314 -0.03 1.74 7.16
N GLU A 315 0.79 2.41 6.33
CA GLU A 315 2.21 2.12 6.13
C GLU A 315 3.01 2.31 7.44
N LYS A 316 2.69 3.36 8.20
CA LYS A 316 3.30 3.59 9.52
C LYS A 316 2.97 2.46 10.48
N ALA A 317 1.70 2.08 10.57
CA ALA A 317 1.28 0.99 11.46
C ALA A 317 1.85 -0.37 11.04
N PHE A 318 1.99 -0.60 9.72
CA PHE A 318 2.66 -1.80 9.21
C PHE A 318 4.15 -1.80 9.54
N THR A 319 4.80 -0.64 9.48
CA THR A 319 6.21 -0.54 9.87
C THR A 319 6.43 -0.80 11.36
N GLU A 320 5.50 -0.41 12.22
CA GLU A 320 5.50 -0.78 13.66
C GLU A 320 5.36 -2.30 13.84
N TYR A 321 4.53 -2.96 13.04
CA TYR A 321 4.41 -4.42 13.03
C TYR A 321 5.70 -5.13 12.59
N LEU A 322 6.43 -4.58 11.62
CA LEU A 322 7.74 -5.10 11.20
C LEU A 322 8.79 -5.00 12.31
N GLU A 323 8.70 -4.00 13.19
CA GLU A 323 9.61 -3.89 14.36
C GLU A 323 9.41 -5.06 15.33
N THR A 324 8.15 -5.42 15.61
CA THR A 324 7.85 -6.60 16.44
C THR A 324 8.35 -7.89 15.78
N PHE A 325 8.19 -8.04 14.46
CA PHE A 325 8.72 -9.19 13.73
C PHE A 325 10.26 -9.23 13.74
N SER A 326 10.92 -8.08 13.58
CA SER A 326 12.39 -7.99 13.65
C SER A 326 12.90 -8.35 15.06
N ALA A 327 12.20 -7.94 16.11
CA ALA A 327 12.50 -8.34 17.48
C ALA A 327 12.32 -9.86 17.68
N LEU A 328 11.26 -10.46 17.11
CA LEU A 328 11.07 -11.91 17.11
C LEU A 328 12.24 -12.64 16.45
N ASN A 329 12.66 -12.22 15.26
CA ASN A 329 13.79 -12.81 14.53
C ASN A 329 15.09 -12.75 15.34
N LYS A 330 15.38 -11.60 15.95
CA LYS A 330 16.55 -11.44 16.81
C LYS A 330 16.52 -12.40 18.02
N ASN A 331 15.34 -12.62 18.60
CA ASN A 331 15.20 -13.54 19.73
C ASN A 331 15.28 -15.00 19.29
N LEU A 332 14.83 -15.35 18.09
CA LEU A 332 15.03 -16.67 17.48
C LEU A 332 16.52 -16.97 17.24
N GLU A 333 17.28 -16.00 16.75
CA GLU A 333 18.75 -16.12 16.61
C GLU A 333 19.43 -16.29 17.98
N SER A 334 19.03 -15.48 18.95
CA SER A 334 19.56 -15.54 20.32
C SER A 334 19.25 -16.88 20.98
N TYR A 335 18.06 -17.42 20.76
CA TYR A 335 17.66 -18.76 21.21
C TYR A 335 18.52 -19.86 20.59
N SER A 336 18.72 -19.82 19.27
CA SER A 336 19.58 -20.78 18.57
C SER A 336 21.01 -20.77 19.13
N LEU A 337 21.58 -19.58 19.39
CA LEU A 337 22.90 -19.45 20.01
C LEU A 337 22.92 -19.98 21.45
N ALA A 338 21.91 -19.65 22.26
CA ALA A 338 21.80 -20.13 23.65
C ALA A 338 21.70 -21.66 23.74
N MET A 339 20.98 -22.28 22.80
CA MET A 339 20.90 -23.74 22.65
C MET A 339 22.26 -24.36 22.33
N GLN A 340 23.04 -23.75 21.44
CA GLN A 340 24.41 -24.21 21.12
C GLN A 340 25.35 -24.11 22.32
N MET A 341 25.18 -23.07 23.14
CA MET A 341 25.99 -22.84 24.34
C MET A 341 25.52 -23.66 25.57
N GLY A 342 24.36 -24.31 25.51
CA GLY A 342 23.79 -25.09 26.62
C GLY A 342 23.37 -24.25 27.83
N ASN A 343 23.11 -22.95 27.63
CA ASN A 343 22.83 -22.02 28.73
C ASN A 343 21.33 -21.96 29.05
N GLN A 344 20.89 -22.77 30.02
CA GLN A 344 19.47 -22.94 30.37
C GLN A 344 18.77 -21.63 30.78
N LEU A 345 19.45 -20.76 31.52
CA LEU A 345 18.88 -19.47 31.92
C LEU A 345 18.55 -18.62 30.69
N TYR A 346 19.49 -18.50 29.76
CA TYR A 346 19.30 -17.71 28.54
C TYR A 346 18.31 -18.37 27.57
N ILE A 347 18.25 -19.70 27.52
CA ILE A 347 17.23 -20.44 26.77
C ILE A 347 15.83 -20.06 27.28
N SER A 348 15.59 -20.14 28.59
CA SER A 348 14.28 -19.80 29.16
C SER A 348 13.87 -18.34 28.91
N GLN A 349 14.82 -17.41 29.03
CA GLN A 349 14.58 -15.97 28.80
C GLN A 349 14.24 -15.70 27.33
N THR A 350 15.04 -16.22 26.40
CA THR A 350 14.79 -16.03 24.96
C THR A 350 13.49 -16.67 24.50
N LEU A 351 13.11 -17.84 25.03
CA LEU A 351 11.81 -18.48 24.76
C LEU A 351 10.62 -17.64 25.27
N PHE A 352 10.76 -17.00 26.43
CA PHE A 352 9.75 -16.07 26.95
C PHE A 352 9.63 -14.81 26.07
N ASP A 353 10.75 -14.26 25.61
CA ASP A 353 10.75 -13.11 24.70
C ASP A 353 10.13 -13.47 23.34
N ILE A 354 10.38 -14.68 22.83
CA ILE A 354 9.73 -15.21 21.63
C ILE A 354 8.20 -15.29 21.80
N ILE A 355 7.71 -15.84 22.92
CA ILE A 355 6.28 -15.90 23.24
C ILE A 355 5.68 -14.48 23.24
N THR A 356 6.36 -13.54 23.87
CA THR A 356 5.92 -12.15 24.02
C THR A 356 5.78 -11.48 22.65
N ASN A 357 6.82 -11.52 21.81
CA ASN A 357 6.82 -10.86 20.50
C ASN A 357 5.81 -11.51 19.54
N TYR A 358 5.74 -12.84 19.51
CA TYR A 358 4.79 -13.53 18.62
C TYR A 358 3.33 -13.24 19.02
N ARG A 359 3.02 -13.22 20.31
CA ARG A 359 1.69 -12.79 20.80
C ARG A 359 1.39 -11.33 20.44
N GLU A 360 2.37 -10.44 20.59
CA GLU A 360 2.22 -9.04 20.23
C GLU A 360 1.92 -8.88 18.74
N MET A 361 2.57 -9.65 17.86
CA MET A 361 2.23 -9.70 16.44
C MET A 361 0.76 -10.08 16.20
N LEU A 362 0.27 -11.17 16.82
CA LEU A 362 -1.15 -11.57 16.71
C LEU A 362 -2.10 -10.45 17.17
N THR A 363 -1.73 -9.75 18.25
CA THR A 363 -2.52 -8.67 18.83
C THR A 363 -2.56 -7.44 17.91
N ILE A 364 -1.39 -7.02 17.40
CA ILE A 364 -1.29 -5.90 16.46
C ILE A 364 -2.10 -6.22 15.21
N GLN A 365 -1.93 -7.38 14.59
CA GLN A 365 -2.65 -7.73 13.37
C GLN A 365 -4.17 -7.69 13.56
N GLN A 366 -4.69 -8.22 14.67
CA GLN A 366 -6.12 -8.13 14.97
C GLN A 366 -6.59 -6.69 15.19
N SER A 367 -5.80 -5.89 15.90
CA SER A 367 -6.08 -4.47 16.08
C SER A 367 -6.17 -3.75 14.74
N ARG A 368 -5.25 -4.03 13.80
CA ARG A 368 -5.23 -3.42 12.46
C ARG A 368 -6.40 -3.90 11.60
N ASN A 369 -6.75 -5.18 11.69
CA ASN A 369 -7.94 -5.74 11.04
C ASN A 369 -9.24 -5.04 11.47
N THR A 370 -9.30 -4.61 12.73
CA THR A 370 -10.47 -3.92 13.29
C THR A 370 -10.43 -2.42 12.96
N GLU A 371 -9.28 -1.77 13.12
CA GLU A 371 -9.11 -0.33 12.88
C GLU A 371 -9.30 0.07 11.42
N PHE A 372 -8.78 -0.73 10.50
CA PHE A 372 -8.79 -0.43 9.06
C PHE A 372 -9.85 -1.21 8.28
N GLN A 373 -10.81 -1.80 8.99
CA GLN A 373 -11.88 -2.59 8.39
C GLN A 373 -12.65 -1.77 7.35
N GLY A 374 -12.82 -2.33 6.15
CA GLY A 374 -13.56 -1.68 5.06
C GLY A 374 -12.78 -0.62 4.28
N LEU A 375 -11.52 -0.33 4.66
CA LEU A 375 -10.64 0.48 3.82
C LEU A 375 -10.08 -0.37 2.68
N SER A 376 -10.38 0.00 1.44
CA SER A 376 -9.95 -0.75 0.25
C SER A 376 -8.43 -0.94 0.18
N ALA A 377 -7.66 0.11 0.49
CA ALA A 377 -6.20 0.02 0.58
C ALA A 377 -5.73 -1.02 1.61
N TYR A 378 -6.39 -1.14 2.75
CA TYR A 378 -6.02 -2.12 3.77
C TYR A 378 -6.27 -3.54 3.27
N GLU A 379 -7.49 -3.82 2.81
CA GLU A 379 -7.89 -5.16 2.38
C GLU A 379 -7.07 -5.63 1.16
N ASN A 380 -6.75 -4.73 0.24
CA ASN A 380 -6.15 -5.08 -1.05
C ASN A 380 -4.62 -4.91 -1.11
N ILE A 381 -3.99 -4.28 -0.12
CA ILE A 381 -2.53 -4.03 -0.10
C ILE A 381 -1.94 -4.49 1.23
N PHE A 382 -2.36 -3.87 2.34
CA PHE A 382 -1.65 -4.06 3.61
C PHE A 382 -1.95 -5.39 4.28
N LYS A 383 -3.22 -5.82 4.33
CA LYS A 383 -3.64 -7.05 5.00
C LYS A 383 -2.94 -8.30 4.46
N PRO A 384 -2.82 -8.52 3.13
CA PRO A 384 -2.02 -9.63 2.60
C PRO A 384 -0.57 -9.64 3.09
N GLU A 385 0.01 -8.46 3.33
CA GLU A 385 1.40 -8.30 3.79
C GLU A 385 1.55 -8.63 5.27
N TYR A 386 0.61 -8.19 6.13
CA TYR A 386 0.54 -8.66 7.52
C TYR A 386 0.44 -10.18 7.59
N GLU A 387 -0.44 -10.78 6.78
CA GLU A 387 -0.61 -12.24 6.73
C GLU A 387 0.65 -12.95 6.22
N SER A 388 1.36 -12.34 5.26
CA SER A 388 2.62 -12.87 4.73
C SER A 388 3.70 -12.92 5.80
N ILE A 389 3.89 -11.83 6.54
CA ILE A 389 4.87 -11.75 7.62
C ILE A 389 4.51 -12.69 8.78
N LEU A 390 3.23 -12.79 9.16
CA LEU A 390 2.81 -13.77 10.17
C LEU A 390 3.08 -15.21 9.72
N ARG A 391 2.80 -15.55 8.45
CA ARG A 391 3.12 -16.87 7.90
C ARG A 391 4.62 -17.19 7.97
N ASN A 392 5.48 -16.19 7.73
CA ASN A 392 6.92 -16.38 7.87
C ASN A 392 7.31 -16.63 9.34
N ALA A 393 6.71 -15.89 10.28
CA ALA A 393 6.89 -16.15 11.70
C ALA A 393 6.45 -17.57 12.08
N ASP A 394 5.29 -18.05 11.60
CA ASP A 394 4.82 -19.42 11.82
C ASP A 394 5.83 -20.47 11.38
N VAL A 395 6.43 -20.29 10.19
CA VAL A 395 7.46 -21.20 9.67
C VAL A 395 8.67 -21.25 10.62
N TYR A 396 9.09 -20.11 11.17
CA TYR A 396 10.17 -20.09 12.16
C TYR A 396 9.79 -20.78 13.47
N MET A 397 8.55 -20.63 13.90
CA MET A 397 8.05 -21.23 15.14
C MET A 397 7.88 -22.76 15.05
N GLU A 398 7.78 -23.34 13.84
CA GLU A 398 7.69 -24.80 13.66
C GLU A 398 9.05 -25.51 13.60
N LYS A 399 10.18 -24.79 13.71
CA LYS A 399 11.54 -25.36 13.57
C LYS A 399 11.87 -26.44 14.60
N ASP A 400 11.36 -26.33 15.83
CA ASP A 400 11.54 -27.34 16.88
C ASP A 400 10.39 -27.37 17.90
N ARG A 401 10.48 -28.32 18.84
CA ARG A 401 9.43 -28.56 19.85
C ARG A 401 9.22 -27.37 20.80
N ASN A 402 10.28 -26.69 21.22
CA ASN A 402 10.18 -25.57 22.15
C ASN A 402 9.54 -24.38 21.47
N LEU A 403 9.98 -24.05 20.25
CA LEU A 403 9.39 -22.97 19.46
C LEU A 403 7.92 -23.22 19.13
N LYS A 404 7.56 -24.47 18.80
CA LYS A 404 6.16 -24.86 18.59
C LYS A 404 5.32 -24.69 19.86
N SER A 405 5.90 -25.00 21.01
CA SER A 405 5.25 -24.82 22.30
C SER A 405 5.11 -23.32 22.64
N CYS A 406 6.10 -22.49 22.32
CA CYS A 406 6.02 -21.04 22.44
C CYS A 406 4.87 -20.45 21.60
N ARG A 407 4.73 -20.88 20.33
CA ARG A 407 3.59 -20.50 19.48
C ARG A 407 2.27 -20.87 20.14
N THR A 408 2.15 -22.12 20.59
CA THR A 408 0.93 -22.61 21.26
C THR A 408 0.59 -21.79 22.50
N ILE A 409 1.58 -21.45 23.33
CA ILE A 409 1.38 -20.59 24.51
C ILE A 409 0.89 -19.19 24.09
N ALA A 410 1.51 -18.58 23.08
CA ALA A 410 1.13 -17.25 22.60
C ALA A 410 -0.29 -17.22 22.02
N GLU A 411 -0.65 -18.19 21.19
CA GLU A 411 -2.01 -18.36 20.64
C GLU A 411 -3.04 -18.60 21.75
N ASN A 412 -2.69 -19.41 22.76
CA ASN A 412 -3.53 -19.68 23.91
C ASN A 412 -3.77 -18.43 24.76
N LEU A 413 -2.72 -17.66 25.05
CA LEU A 413 -2.83 -16.38 25.77
C LEU A 413 -3.72 -15.40 25.00
N TYR A 414 -3.57 -15.35 23.67
CA TYR A 414 -4.41 -14.53 22.82
C TYR A 414 -5.88 -14.98 22.88
N TYR A 415 -6.16 -16.28 22.75
CA TYR A 415 -7.52 -16.85 22.80
C TYR A 415 -8.19 -16.68 24.16
N MET A 416 -7.47 -16.89 25.26
CA MET A 416 -7.99 -16.78 26.62
C MET A 416 -8.43 -15.35 26.98
N ASN A 417 -7.78 -14.33 26.41
CA ASN A 417 -8.20 -12.94 26.60
C ASN A 417 -9.53 -12.61 25.91
N ALA A 418 -9.91 -13.38 24.90
CA ALA A 418 -11.15 -13.17 24.15
C ALA A 418 -12.31 -14.06 24.60
N ASN A 419 -12.06 -15.10 25.42
CA ASN A 419 -13.07 -16.13 25.68
C ASN A 419 -13.01 -16.78 27.08
N ASP A 420 -13.93 -16.37 27.95
CA ASP A 420 -14.08 -16.92 29.30
C ASP A 420 -14.57 -18.37 29.36
N SER A 421 -15.06 -18.94 28.24
CA SER A 421 -15.53 -20.34 28.23
C SER A 421 -14.41 -21.35 28.51
N VAL A 422 -13.15 -20.96 28.30
CA VAL A 422 -11.95 -21.78 28.58
C VAL A 422 -11.94 -22.30 30.01
N TYR A 423 -12.32 -21.46 30.97
CA TYR A 423 -12.20 -21.81 32.39
C TYR A 423 -13.27 -22.79 32.88
N ASN A 424 -14.29 -23.06 32.07
CA ASN A 424 -15.44 -23.88 32.45
C ASN A 424 -15.33 -25.34 31.96
N ASP A 425 -14.44 -25.62 31.01
CA ASP A 425 -14.22 -26.97 30.48
C ASP A 425 -12.95 -27.60 31.10
N PRO A 426 -13.09 -28.66 31.92
CA PRO A 426 -11.95 -29.34 32.53
C PRO A 426 -10.90 -29.86 31.54
N LYS A 427 -11.32 -30.34 30.36
CA LYS A 427 -10.41 -30.89 29.36
C LYS A 427 -9.57 -29.77 28.74
N ARG A 428 -10.20 -28.66 28.37
CA ARG A 428 -9.49 -27.47 27.89
C ARG A 428 -8.51 -26.95 28.94
N ARG A 429 -8.92 -26.81 30.20
CA ARG A 429 -8.00 -26.37 31.27
C ARG A 429 -6.73 -27.19 31.35
N GLU A 430 -6.85 -28.51 31.20
CA GLU A 430 -5.72 -29.44 31.20
C GLU A 430 -4.81 -29.25 29.96
N GLU A 431 -5.40 -29.05 28.78
CA GLU A 431 -4.67 -28.72 27.54
C GLU A 431 -3.88 -27.40 27.67
N PHE A 432 -4.50 -26.34 28.20
CA PHE A 432 -3.83 -25.06 28.45
C PHE A 432 -2.69 -25.18 29.47
N LEU A 433 -2.92 -25.87 30.60
CA LEU A 433 -1.87 -26.12 31.60
C LEU A 433 -0.72 -26.94 31.03
N SER A 434 -1.02 -27.96 30.22
CA SER A 434 0.02 -28.74 29.53
C SER A 434 0.84 -27.87 28.59
N ALA A 435 0.23 -26.90 27.90
CA ALA A 435 0.94 -25.98 27.02
C ALA A 435 1.84 -25.03 27.81
N PHE A 436 1.35 -24.41 28.89
CA PHE A 436 2.16 -23.51 29.73
C PHE A 436 3.38 -24.19 30.36
N TYR A 437 3.29 -25.48 30.66
CA TYR A 437 4.40 -26.27 31.20
C TYR A 437 5.20 -27.04 30.15
N ALA A 438 4.90 -26.87 28.85
CA ALA A 438 5.66 -27.49 27.76
C ALA A 438 7.00 -26.78 27.51
N VAL A 439 7.15 -25.54 27.99
CA VAL A 439 8.35 -24.71 27.89
C VAL A 439 8.85 -24.37 29.29
N ASP A 440 10.16 -24.44 29.50
CA ASP A 440 10.78 -23.95 30.72
C ASP A 440 10.78 -22.41 30.71
N LEU A 441 9.82 -21.82 31.40
CA LEU A 441 9.74 -20.38 31.59
C LEU A 441 10.79 -19.90 32.61
N PRO A 442 11.25 -18.63 32.51
CA PRO A 442 12.12 -18.02 33.50
C PRO A 442 11.51 -18.06 34.91
N GLU A 443 12.35 -17.84 35.92
CA GLU A 443 11.92 -17.74 37.31
C GLU A 443 10.83 -16.67 37.50
N ASP A 444 9.93 -16.90 38.46
CA ASP A 444 8.78 -16.03 38.74
C ASP A 444 9.19 -14.56 38.92
N GLY A 445 10.35 -14.27 39.52
CA GLY A 445 10.86 -12.91 39.66
C GLY A 445 11.07 -12.19 38.33
N TYR A 446 11.53 -12.91 37.30
CA TYR A 446 11.68 -12.39 35.95
C TYR A 446 10.32 -12.19 35.27
N LEU A 447 9.42 -13.18 35.39
CA LEU A 447 8.07 -13.10 34.83
C LEU A 447 7.26 -11.94 35.45
N GLN A 448 7.40 -11.70 36.75
CA GLN A 448 6.73 -10.60 37.46
C GLN A 448 7.23 -9.21 37.02
N ALA A 449 8.38 -9.11 36.34
CA ALA A 449 8.86 -7.85 35.80
C ALA A 449 8.14 -7.42 34.51
N SER A 450 7.51 -8.36 33.79
CA SER A 450 6.82 -8.11 32.52
C SER A 450 5.30 -8.22 32.66
N VAL A 451 4.55 -7.41 31.90
CA VAL A 451 3.07 -7.48 31.84
C VAL A 451 2.62 -8.87 31.37
N VAL A 452 3.27 -9.41 30.33
CA VAL A 452 2.95 -10.75 29.79
C VAL A 452 3.29 -11.85 30.77
N GLY A 453 4.40 -11.72 31.52
CA GLY A 453 4.76 -12.70 32.54
C GLY A 453 3.78 -12.71 33.71
N LYS A 454 3.34 -11.54 34.19
CA LYS A 454 2.26 -11.44 35.20
C LYS A 454 0.96 -12.09 34.71
N GLU A 455 0.62 -11.89 33.45
CA GLU A 455 -0.56 -12.47 32.84
C GLU A 455 -0.47 -14.01 32.79
N ILE A 456 0.66 -14.57 32.31
CA ILE A 456 0.89 -16.01 32.31
C ILE A 456 0.72 -16.60 33.72
N LEU A 457 1.36 -15.99 34.72
CA LEU A 457 1.26 -16.46 36.11
C LEU A 457 -0.17 -16.39 36.65
N ALA A 458 -0.90 -15.31 36.34
CA ALA A 458 -2.30 -15.17 36.73
C ALA A 458 -3.18 -16.24 36.05
N GLN A 459 -2.95 -16.51 34.76
CA GLN A 459 -3.71 -17.50 34.01
C GLN A 459 -3.47 -18.91 34.51
N ILE A 460 -2.22 -19.30 34.74
CA ILE A 460 -1.86 -20.57 35.36
C ILE A 460 -2.57 -20.72 36.71
N SER A 461 -2.49 -19.70 37.57
CA SER A 461 -3.11 -19.73 38.90
C SER A 461 -4.63 -19.94 38.85
N ILE A 462 -5.33 -19.25 37.93
CA ILE A 462 -6.79 -19.41 37.76
C ILE A 462 -7.12 -20.82 37.24
N LEU A 463 -6.42 -21.29 36.22
CA LEU A 463 -6.62 -22.62 35.63
C LEU A 463 -6.41 -23.72 36.67
N GLU A 464 -5.29 -23.67 37.40
CA GLU A 464 -4.98 -24.65 38.45
C GLU A 464 -5.99 -24.60 39.59
N SER A 465 -6.35 -23.41 40.06
CA SER A 465 -7.30 -23.26 41.19
C SER A 465 -8.67 -23.81 40.84
N ARG A 466 -9.18 -23.53 39.64
CA ARG A 466 -10.47 -24.06 39.21
C ARG A 466 -10.41 -25.56 38.92
N HIS A 467 -9.36 -26.04 38.26
CA HIS A 467 -9.19 -27.47 38.00
C HIS A 467 -9.08 -28.27 39.32
N GLN A 468 -8.36 -27.73 40.30
CA GLN A 468 -8.26 -28.31 41.62
C GLN A 468 -9.60 -28.33 42.35
N LYS A 469 -10.35 -27.22 42.33
CA LYS A 469 -11.65 -27.10 43.00
C LYS A 469 -12.69 -28.04 42.40
N ASP A 470 -12.76 -28.14 41.08
CA ASP A 470 -13.86 -28.84 40.41
C ASP A 470 -13.61 -30.34 40.29
N ILE A 471 -12.36 -30.76 40.07
CA ILE A 471 -12.02 -32.16 39.79
C ILE A 471 -11.43 -32.87 41.03
N PHE A 472 -10.41 -32.29 41.64
CA PHE A 472 -9.62 -32.97 42.67
C PHE A 472 -10.15 -32.75 44.08
N GLN A 473 -10.69 -31.59 44.41
CA GLN A 473 -11.19 -31.29 45.76
C GLN A 473 -12.34 -32.22 46.19
N PRO A 474 -13.35 -32.53 45.36
CA PRO A 474 -14.40 -33.47 45.74
C PRO A 474 -13.82 -34.86 46.02
N ARG A 475 -12.88 -35.32 45.19
CA ARG A 475 -12.22 -36.62 45.34
C ARG A 475 -11.35 -36.70 46.59
N ILE A 476 -10.60 -35.65 46.89
CA ILE A 476 -9.84 -35.50 48.14
C ILE A 476 -10.79 -35.61 49.34
N ASN A 477 -11.93 -34.92 49.31
CA ASN A 477 -12.92 -34.98 50.39
C ASN A 477 -13.53 -36.38 50.52
N THR A 478 -13.81 -37.06 49.41
CA THR A 478 -14.26 -38.47 49.43
C THR A 478 -13.23 -39.36 50.10
N LEU A 479 -11.95 -39.32 49.69
CA LEU A 479 -10.90 -40.14 50.29
C LEU A 479 -10.74 -39.86 51.80
N LYS A 480 -10.83 -38.59 52.20
CA LYS A 480 -10.77 -38.20 53.62
C LYS A 480 -11.92 -38.79 54.44
N ASN A 481 -13.12 -38.91 53.87
CA ASN A 481 -14.30 -39.39 54.58
C ASN A 481 -14.52 -40.90 54.47
N MET A 482 -13.76 -41.61 53.64
CA MET A 482 -13.85 -43.07 53.53
C MET A 482 -13.30 -43.77 54.79
N ALA A 483 -13.98 -44.85 55.17
CA ALA A 483 -13.47 -45.79 56.15
C ALA A 483 -12.22 -46.50 55.60
N VAL A 484 -11.28 -46.80 56.47
CA VAL A 484 -10.00 -47.42 56.11
C VAL A 484 -10.25 -48.89 55.76
N ASN A 485 -10.29 -49.21 54.46
CA ASN A 485 -10.48 -50.56 53.92
C ASN A 485 -9.88 -50.70 52.50
N ASP A 486 -9.94 -51.89 51.92
CA ASP A 486 -9.37 -52.18 50.59
C ASP A 486 -10.02 -51.38 49.46
N THR A 487 -11.29 -50.99 49.61
CA THR A 487 -11.99 -50.13 48.64
C THR A 487 -11.40 -48.72 48.66
N ALA A 488 -11.12 -48.18 49.85
CA ALA A 488 -10.45 -46.88 50.01
C ALA A 488 -9.00 -46.92 49.50
N GLN A 489 -8.30 -48.05 49.67
CA GLN A 489 -6.95 -48.24 49.12
C GLN A 489 -6.96 -48.20 47.58
N LYS A 490 -7.93 -48.87 46.95
CA LYS A 490 -8.11 -48.82 45.50
C LYS A 490 -8.42 -47.40 45.01
N TYR A 491 -9.35 -46.72 45.67
CA TYR A 491 -9.70 -45.32 45.35
C TYR A 491 -8.50 -44.37 45.47
N ARG A 492 -7.65 -44.55 46.50
CA ARG A 492 -6.40 -43.81 46.68
C ARG A 492 -5.41 -44.03 45.53
N ASN A 493 -5.28 -45.26 45.04
CA ASN A 493 -4.40 -45.57 43.90
C ASN A 493 -4.93 -44.98 42.59
N ASP A 494 -6.24 -45.02 42.38
CA ASP A 494 -6.87 -44.41 41.20
C ASP A 494 -6.67 -42.89 41.22
N LEU A 495 -6.87 -42.24 42.37
CA LEU A 495 -6.64 -40.81 42.55
C LEU A 495 -5.17 -40.42 42.33
N LEU A 496 -4.21 -41.25 42.78
CA LEU A 496 -2.79 -41.04 42.52
C LEU A 496 -2.47 -41.15 41.02
N SER A 497 -3.01 -42.17 40.35
CA SER A 497 -2.80 -42.34 38.91
C SER A 497 -3.40 -41.17 38.11
N GLU A 498 -4.54 -40.65 38.53
CA GLU A 498 -5.20 -39.53 37.85
C GLU A 498 -4.41 -38.23 38.01
N VAL A 499 -3.96 -37.91 39.24
CA VAL A 499 -3.20 -36.67 39.46
C VAL A 499 -1.82 -36.70 38.79
N ASN A 500 -1.21 -37.89 38.67
CA ASN A 500 0.07 -38.06 37.96
C ASN A 500 -0.06 -37.80 36.45
N ARG A 501 -1.25 -38.00 35.88
CA ARG A 501 -1.55 -37.69 34.47
C ARG A 501 -1.92 -36.23 34.23
N SER A 502 -2.30 -35.49 35.26
CA SER A 502 -2.60 -34.06 35.15
C SER A 502 -1.33 -33.21 35.13
N SER A 503 -1.42 -32.05 34.50
CA SER A 503 -0.39 -31.01 34.37
C SER A 503 -0.50 -29.98 35.51
N CYS A 504 -1.62 -29.97 36.23
CA CYS A 504 -1.87 -29.09 37.38
C CYS A 504 -0.92 -29.41 38.56
N LYS A 505 0.05 -28.53 38.82
CA LYS A 505 1.03 -28.66 39.91
C LYS A 505 0.35 -28.51 41.28
N VAL A 506 -0.55 -27.55 41.44
CA VAL A 506 -1.32 -27.38 42.70
C VAL A 506 -2.16 -28.62 43.02
N CYS A 507 -2.75 -29.24 42.00
CA CYS A 507 -3.52 -30.48 42.15
C CYS A 507 -2.64 -31.63 42.65
N LYS A 508 -1.45 -31.80 42.05
CA LYS A 508 -0.44 -32.79 42.49
C LYS A 508 -0.08 -32.60 43.96
N THR A 509 0.27 -31.39 44.36
CA THR A 509 0.66 -31.10 45.75
C THR A 509 -0.46 -31.47 46.72
N LYS A 510 -1.69 -30.97 46.52
CA LYS A 510 -2.82 -31.21 47.44
C LYS A 510 -3.26 -32.68 47.48
N VAL A 511 -3.25 -33.38 46.34
CA VAL A 511 -3.59 -34.81 46.29
C VAL A 511 -2.53 -35.63 47.03
N LEU A 512 -1.23 -35.37 46.79
CA LEU A 512 -0.15 -36.08 47.47
C LEU A 512 -0.17 -35.85 48.99
N GLU A 513 -0.48 -34.64 49.45
CA GLU A 513 -0.72 -34.35 50.87
C GLU A 513 -1.89 -35.17 51.44
N SER A 514 -3.03 -35.20 50.74
CA SER A 514 -4.19 -35.98 51.17
C SER A 514 -3.91 -37.48 51.19
N ILE A 515 -3.13 -37.98 50.24
CA ILE A 515 -2.71 -39.37 50.17
C ILE A 515 -1.79 -39.73 51.33
N ARG A 516 -0.81 -38.87 51.66
CA ARG A 516 0.07 -39.09 52.82
C ARG A 516 -0.73 -39.15 54.13
N ALA A 517 -1.72 -38.29 54.29
CA ALA A 517 -2.61 -38.30 55.44
C ALA A 517 -3.46 -39.59 55.52
N PHE A 518 -3.95 -40.09 54.38
CA PHE A 518 -4.65 -41.37 54.32
C PHE A 518 -3.72 -42.55 54.65
N ASP A 519 -2.52 -42.60 54.06
CA ASP A 519 -1.53 -43.66 54.30
C ASP A 519 -1.08 -43.69 55.77
N GLN A 520 -1.07 -42.55 56.47
CA GLN A 520 -0.87 -42.49 57.92
C GLN A 520 -2.03 -43.13 58.68
N ARG A 521 -3.28 -42.71 58.43
CA ARG A 521 -4.47 -43.29 59.07
C ARG A 521 -4.59 -44.80 58.82
N TYR A 522 -4.26 -45.24 57.61
CA TYR A 522 -4.30 -46.66 57.24
C TYR A 522 -3.31 -47.49 58.07
N ARG A 523 -2.09 -46.98 58.29
CA ARG A 523 -1.09 -47.62 59.15
C ARG A 523 -1.55 -47.68 60.61
N GLU A 524 -2.10 -46.58 61.14
CA GLU A 524 -2.59 -46.52 62.53
C GLU A 524 -3.68 -47.57 62.79
N VAL A 525 -4.67 -47.68 61.89
CA VAL A 525 -5.74 -48.69 62.01
C VAL A 525 -5.20 -50.12 61.93
N ARG A 526 -4.24 -50.39 61.04
CA ARG A 526 -3.63 -51.73 60.95
C ARG A 526 -2.78 -52.08 62.17
N ILE A 527 -2.10 -51.11 62.78
CA ILE A 527 -1.37 -51.31 64.03
C ILE A 527 -2.36 -51.66 65.15
N ILE A 528 -3.46 -50.91 65.29
CA ILE A 528 -4.50 -51.19 66.29
C ILE A 528 -5.12 -52.57 66.07
N ALA A 529 -5.44 -52.94 64.84
CA ALA A 529 -6.00 -54.25 64.52
C ALA A 529 -5.02 -55.39 64.84
N ALA A 530 -3.73 -55.23 64.49
CA ALA A 530 -2.70 -56.22 64.79
C ALA A 530 -2.41 -56.34 66.30
N MET A 531 -2.50 -55.25 67.05
CA MET A 531 -2.40 -55.27 68.52
C MET A 531 -3.61 -56.00 69.13
N ALA A 532 -4.83 -55.72 68.68
CA ALA A 532 -6.03 -56.41 69.14
C ALA A 532 -6.01 -57.91 68.82
N GLU A 533 -5.52 -58.29 67.65
CA GLU A 533 -5.34 -59.70 67.26
C GLU A 533 -4.31 -60.39 68.17
N LYS A 534 -3.16 -59.73 68.43
CA LYS A 534 -2.16 -60.24 69.38
C LYS A 534 -2.73 -60.40 70.79
N ASP A 535 -3.46 -59.41 71.30
CA ASP A 535 -4.06 -59.46 72.63
C ASP A 535 -5.12 -60.57 72.72
N SER A 536 -5.88 -60.82 71.65
CA SER A 536 -6.85 -61.93 71.60
C SER A 536 -6.20 -63.32 71.57
N VAL A 537 -5.03 -63.44 70.94
CA VAL A 537 -4.26 -64.69 70.92
C VAL A 537 -3.59 -64.93 72.28
N VAL A 538 -3.14 -63.87 72.96
CA VAL A 538 -2.58 -63.98 74.32
C VAL A 538 -3.68 -64.35 75.33
N SER A 539 -4.85 -63.72 75.28
CA SER A 539 -5.96 -64.07 76.18
C SER A 539 -6.49 -65.49 75.94
N ALA A 540 -6.52 -65.95 74.68
CA ALA A 540 -6.91 -67.32 74.35
C ALA A 540 -5.84 -68.38 74.66
N ALA A 541 -4.61 -67.96 75.00
CA ALA A 541 -3.54 -68.84 75.44
C ALA A 541 -3.36 -68.87 76.98
N GLU A 542 -4.05 -67.97 77.70
CA GLU A 542 -4.10 -67.92 79.17
C GLU A 542 -5.36 -68.61 79.76
N ASP A 543 -6.32 -68.99 78.92
CA ASP A 543 -7.38 -69.97 79.18
C ASP A 543 -6.92 -71.39 78.76
#